data_AF-A0A2V7J689-F1
#
_entry.id   AF-A0A2V7J689-F1
#
_cell.length_a   1.000
_cell.length_b   1.000
_cell.length_c   1.000
_cell.angle_alpha   90.00
_cell.angle_beta   90.00
_cell.angle_gamma   90.00
#
_symmetry.space_group_name_H-M   'P 1'
#
loop_
_entity.id
_entity.type
_entity.pdbx_description
1 polymer ?
#
loop_
_entity_poly.entity_id
_entity_poly.type
_entity_poly.pdbx_seq_one_letter_code
_entity_poly.pdbx_strand_id
1 'polypeptide(L)' 'VHGWGSRGARFVDLGGALLASGFRVVTFDAPGHGASSGRLSSGPEFARAALAVATAVGPVSAVVGHSL' A
#
# COMPACT_ATOMS: atom_id res chain seq x y z
N VAL A 1 0.07 0.53 3.36
CA VAL A 1 -0.20 -0.89 3.08
C VAL A 1 -1.52 -1.26 3.73
N HIS A 2 -2.52 -1.69 2.94
CA HIS A 2 -3.82 -2.09 3.48
C HIS A 2 -3.75 -3.52 4.03
N GLY A 3 -4.78 -3.93 4.78
CA GLY A 3 -4.90 -5.31 5.27
C GLY A 3 -5.77 -6.21 4.39
N TRP A 4 -5.99 -7.45 4.83
CA TRP A 4 -6.70 -8.50 4.10
C TRP A 4 -8.11 -8.07 3.72
N GLY A 5 -8.54 -8.45 2.52
CA GLY A 5 -9.88 -8.11 2.00
C GLY A 5 -10.12 -6.61 1.79
N SER A 6 -9.07 -5.78 1.88
CA SER A 6 -9.13 -4.34 1.72
C SER A 6 -8.46 -3.87 0.42
N ARG A 7 -8.23 -2.56 0.30
CA ARG A 7 -7.55 -1.91 -0.84
C ARG A 7 -6.91 -0.59 -0.43
N GLY A 8 -5.94 -0.11 -1.19
CA GLY A 8 -5.19 1.12 -0.97
C GLY A 8 -6.06 2.37 -0.86
N ALA A 9 -7.19 2.41 -1.58
CA ALA A 9 -8.15 3.52 -1.55
C ALA A 9 -8.79 3.76 -0.17
N ARG A 10 -8.73 2.80 0.77
CA ARG A 10 -9.21 3.00 2.16
C ARG A 10 -8.41 4.07 2.92
N PHE A 11 -7.22 4.42 2.44
CA PHE A 11 -6.41 5.47 3.04
C PHE A 11 -6.65 6.85 2.41
N VAL A 12 -7.73 7.09 1.68
CA VAL A 12 -7.92 8.37 0.97
C VAL A 12 -7.84 9.58 1.90
N ASP A 13 -8.47 9.53 3.07
CA ASP A 13 -8.47 10.65 4.02
C ASP A 13 -7.08 10.86 4.66
N LEU A 14 -6.44 9.77 5.11
CA LEU A 14 -5.08 9.81 5.65
C LEU A 14 -4.07 10.28 4.59
N GLY A 15 -4.22 9.79 3.36
CA GLY A 15 -3.40 10.20 2.21
C GLY A 15 -3.58 11.67 1.90
N GLY A 16 -4.81 12.18 1.93
CA GLY A 16 -5.09 13.61 1.78
C GLY A 16 -4.41 14.46 2.84
N ALA A 17 -4.47 14.05 4.12
CA ALA A 17 -3.80 14.76 5.22
C ALA A 17 -2.26 14.77 5.07
N LEU A 18 -1.67 13.64 4.66
CA LEU A 18 -0.23 13.55 4.41
C LEU A 18 0.21 14.39 3.20
N LEU A 19 -0.57 14.40 2.11
CA LEU A 19 -0.33 15.26 0.96
C LEU A 19 -0.38 16.75 1.35
N ALA A 20 -1.39 17.15 2.14
CA ALA A 20 -1.50 18.51 2.67
C ALA A 20 -0.33 18.92 3.58
N SER A 21 0.35 17.94 4.17
CA SER A 21 1.54 18.13 5.00
C SER A 21 2.85 18.13 4.20
N GLY A 22 2.77 18.10 2.86
CA GLY A 22 3.93 18.17 1.97
C GLY A 22 4.60 16.83 1.65
N PHE A 23 4.02 15.70 2.05
CA PHE A 23 4.54 14.39 1.67
C PHE A 23 4.05 13.99 0.28
N ARG A 24 4.88 13.22 -0.44
CA ARG A 24 4.40 12.39 -1.54
C ARG A 24 3.84 11.09 -0.97
N VAL A 25 2.59 10.77 -1.29
CA VAL A 25 1.93 9.54 -0.82
C VAL A 25 1.81 8.54 -1.97
N VAL A 26 2.18 7.29 -1.69
CA VAL A 26 2.00 6.15 -2.61
C VAL A 26 1.22 5.07 -1.88
N THR A 27 0.22 4.51 -2.56
CA THR A 27 -0.52 3.33 -2.10
C THR A 27 -0.64 2.35 -3.26
N PHE A 28 -0.94 1.10 -2.96
CA PHE A 28 -1.11 0.02 -3.93
C PHE A 28 -2.11 -1.00 -3.39
N ASP A 29 -2.66 -1.81 -4.28
CA ASP A 29 -3.45 -2.98 -3.92
C ASP A 29 -2.55 -4.21 -3.95
N ALA A 30 -2.56 -5.00 -2.89
CA ALA A 30 -1.76 -6.23 -2.82
C ALA A 30 -2.26 -7.29 -3.82
N PRO A 31 -1.45 -8.31 -4.18
CA PRO A 31 -1.91 -9.40 -5.03
C PRO A 31 -3.23 -10.01 -4.54
N GLY A 32 -4.17 -10.26 -5.44
CA GLY A 32 -5.51 -10.77 -5.11
C GLY A 32 -6.45 -9.79 -4.42
N HIS A 33 -6.12 -8.50 -4.36
CA HIS A 33 -6.93 -7.46 -3.72
C HIS A 33 -7.19 -6.29 -4.67
N GLY A 34 -8.31 -5.60 -4.47
CA GLY A 34 -8.65 -4.36 -5.16
C GLY A 34 -8.52 -4.47 -6.69
N ALA A 35 -7.69 -3.62 -7.29
CA ALA A 35 -7.41 -3.59 -8.72
C ALA A 35 -6.23 -4.49 -9.15
N SER A 36 -5.52 -5.11 -8.21
CA SER A 36 -4.40 -5.99 -8.51
C SER A 36 -4.87 -7.39 -8.88
N SER A 37 -4.19 -7.99 -9.86
CA SER A 37 -4.49 -9.35 -10.35
C SER A 37 -4.26 -10.44 -9.28
N GLY A 38 -4.82 -11.61 -9.53
CA GLY A 38 -4.70 -12.78 -8.65
C GLY A 38 -6.00 -13.09 -7.92
N ARG A 39 -6.06 -14.25 -7.28
CA ARG A 39 -7.23 -14.70 -6.48
C ARG A 39 -6.89 -14.99 -5.03
N LEU A 40 -5.63 -15.22 -4.74
CA LEU A 40 -5.11 -15.56 -3.43
C LEU A 40 -3.91 -14.66 -3.15
N SER A 41 -3.58 -14.58 -1.86
CA SER A 41 -2.43 -13.82 -1.39
C SER A 41 -1.88 -14.45 -0.12
N SER A 42 -0.84 -13.85 0.43
CA SER A 42 -0.22 -14.25 1.67
C SER A 42 0.56 -13.09 2.27
N GLY A 43 0.83 -13.13 3.58
CA GLY A 43 1.68 -12.12 4.23
C GLY A 43 3.03 -11.89 3.53
N PRO A 44 3.76 -12.95 3.13
CA PRO A 44 4.99 -12.79 2.34
C PRO A 44 4.78 -12.12 0.97
N GLU A 45 3.65 -12.34 0.30
CA GLU A 45 3.33 -11.65 -0.97
C GLU A 45 3.03 -10.18 -0.76
N PHE A 46 2.33 -9.82 0.32
CA PHE A 46 2.15 -8.42 0.72
C PHE A 46 3.49 -7.74 0.98
N ALA A 47 4.40 -8.39 1.73
CA ALA A 47 5.73 -7.85 2.01
C ALA A 47 6.56 -7.67 0.72
N ARG A 48 6.53 -8.64 -0.19
CA ARG A 48 7.21 -8.53 -1.50
C ARG A 48 6.62 -7.41 -2.35
N ALA A 49 5.29 -7.27 -2.38
CA ALA A 49 4.64 -6.18 -3.11
C ALA A 49 5.00 -4.81 -2.53
N ALA A 50 5.00 -4.67 -1.20
CA ALA A 50 5.41 -3.44 -0.52
C ALA A 50 6.86 -3.08 -0.83
N LEU A 51 7.77 -4.05 -0.80
CA LEU A 51 9.17 -3.85 -1.15
C LEU A 51 9.35 -3.46 -2.62
N ALA A 52 8.65 -4.14 -3.53
CA ALA A 52 8.71 -3.83 -4.96
C ALA A 52 8.24 -2.39 -5.26
N VAL A 53 7.15 -1.95 -4.61
CA VAL A 53 6.67 -0.57 -4.72
C VAL A 53 7.68 0.40 -4.14
N ALA A 54 8.23 0.14 -2.96
CA ALA A 54 9.25 0.99 -2.34
C ALA A 54 10.49 1.13 -3.24
N THR A 55 10.99 0.03 -3.82
CA THR A 55 12.11 0.05 -4.77
C THR A 55 11.79 0.88 -6.02
N ALA A 56 10.56 0.78 -6.55
CA ALA A 56 10.16 1.49 -7.77
C ALA A 56 9.99 3.01 -7.57
N VAL A 57 9.57 3.45 -6.38
CA VAL A 57 9.28 4.88 -6.13
C VAL A 57 10.47 5.67 -5.56
N GLY A 58 11.53 4.97 -5.16
CA GLY A 58 12.74 5.55 -4.59
C GLY A 58 12.74 5.57 -3.05
N PRO A 59 13.61 6.36 -2.42
CA PRO A 59 13.74 6.42 -0.97
C PRO A 59 12.40 6.68 -0.27
N VAL A 60 12.08 5.85 0.73
CA VAL A 60 10.84 5.93 1.50
C VAL A 60 11.14 6.45 2.90
N SER A 61 10.53 7.57 3.29
CA SER A 61 10.71 8.15 4.63
C SER A 61 9.94 7.39 5.71
N ALA A 62 8.76 6.86 5.38
CA ALA A 62 7.91 6.14 6.32
C ALA A 62 6.96 5.17 5.59
N VAL A 63 6.56 4.10 6.29
CA VAL A 63 5.53 3.15 5.83
C VAL A 63 4.39 3.13 6.86
N VAL A 64 3.17 3.32 6.39
CA VAL A 64 1.96 3.17 7.21
C VAL A 64 1.24 1.90 6.79
N GLY A 65 0.90 1.05 7.76
CA GLY A 65 0.15 -0.20 7.56
C GLY A 65 -1.06 -0.28 8.48
N HIS A 66 -2.13 -0.95 8.02
CA HIS A 66 -3.26 -1.31 8.88
C HIS A 66 -3.65 -2.76 8.64
N SER A 67 -3.61 -3.57 9.70
CA SER A 67 -3.87 -5.02 9.62
C SER A 67 -2.93 -5.71 8.61
N LEU A 68 -3.35 -6.82 7.99
CA LEU A 68 -2.49 -7.74 7.24
C LEU A 68 -2.99 -8.09 5.84
#